data_AF-A0A1F3LBL4-F1
#
_entry.id   AF-A0A1F3LBL4-F1
#
_cell.length_a   1.000
_cell.length_b   1.000
_cell.length_c   1.000
_cell.angle_alpha   90.00
_cell.angle_beta   90.00
_cell.angle_gamma   90.00
#
_symmetry.space_group_name_H-M   'P 1'
#
loop_
_entity.id
_entity.type
_entity.pdbx_description
1 polymer ?
#
loop_
_entity_poly.entity_id
_entity_poly.type
_entity_poly.pdbx_seq_one_letter_code
_entity_poly.pdbx_strand_id
1 'polypeptide(L)' 'MRHSRVINHLGRKSSHRKSMMANMAVSLILHKRIRTTVAKAKALKTFVEPLITKSKEDSTHSRRVVFSCIKDKVAVSELF' A
#
# COMPACT_ATOMS: atom_id res chain seq x y z
N MET A 1 -17.36 -2.48 22.22
CA MET A 1 -16.49 -2.58 21.02
C MET A 1 -17.31 -3.18 19.88
N ARG A 2 -17.05 -2.84 18.60
CA ARG A 2 -17.71 -3.54 17.48
C ARG A 2 -16.98 -4.87 17.22
N HIS A 3 -17.69 -5.99 17.33
CA HIS A 3 -17.15 -7.32 17.06
C HIS A 3 -16.68 -7.47 15.60
N SER A 4 -15.62 -8.26 15.38
CA SER A 4 -15.07 -8.61 14.07
C SER A 4 -14.66 -7.44 13.15
N ARG A 5 -14.32 -6.27 13.72
CA ARG A 5 -13.90 -5.11 12.91
C ARG A 5 -12.41 -5.16 12.56
N VAL A 6 -12.09 -5.77 11.42
CA VAL A 6 -10.70 -5.93 10.93
C VAL A 6 -10.14 -4.63 10.34
N ILE A 7 -10.97 -3.84 9.64
CA ILE A 7 -10.49 -2.66 8.90
C ILE A 7 -10.41 -1.43 9.83
N ASN A 8 -9.20 -0.89 9.97
CA ASN A 8 -8.98 0.39 10.63
C ASN A 8 -9.27 1.55 9.65
N HIS A 9 -10.24 2.39 10.00
CA HIS A 9 -10.67 3.51 9.16
C HIS A 9 -9.78 4.76 9.29
N LEU A 10 -8.90 4.82 10.29
CA LEU A 10 -7.92 5.90 10.51
C LEU A 10 -8.54 7.32 10.55
N GLY A 11 -9.80 7.42 10.97
CA GLY A 11 -10.57 8.67 11.01
C GLY A 11 -10.83 9.31 9.63
N ARG A 12 -10.72 8.55 8.53
CA ARG A 12 -10.85 9.06 7.16
C ARG A 12 -11.95 8.36 6.38
N LYS A 13 -12.54 9.09 5.44
CA LYS A 13 -13.42 8.52 4.42
C LYS A 13 -12.64 7.57 3.51
N SER A 14 -13.35 6.67 2.83
CA SER A 14 -12.76 5.58 2.03
C SER A 14 -11.81 6.09 0.94
N SER A 15 -12.19 7.14 0.20
CA SER A 15 -11.39 7.74 -0.88
C SER A 15 -10.05 8.25 -0.35
N HIS A 16 -10.07 9.12 0.64
CA HIS A 16 -8.86 9.67 1.26
C HIS A 16 -8.01 8.57 1.89
N ARG A 17 -8.62 7.56 2.52
CA ARG A 17 -7.86 6.43 3.09
C ARG A 17 -7.10 5.65 2.01
N LYS A 18 -7.73 5.37 0.86
CA LYS A 18 -7.08 4.69 -0.28
C LYS A 18 -5.89 5.51 -0.80
N SER A 19 -6.08 6.80 -1.06
CA SER A 19 -5.00 7.68 -1.54
C SER A 19 -3.85 7.79 -0.54
N MET A 20 -4.16 7.91 0.77
CA MET A 20 -3.13 7.98 1.80
C MET A 20 -2.31 6.68 1.88
N MET A 21 -2.95 5.51 1.79
CA MET A 21 -2.23 4.23 1.78
C MET A 21 -1.34 4.10 0.55
N ALA A 22 -1.83 4.47 -0.64
CA ALA A 22 -1.05 4.48 -1.87
C ALA A 22 0.20 5.37 -1.75
N ASN A 23 0.04 6.61 -1.28
CA ASN A 23 1.16 7.54 -1.13
C ASN A 23 2.21 7.05 -0.13
N MET A 24 1.78 6.47 1.00
CA MET A 24 2.70 5.88 1.98
C MET A 24 3.41 4.64 1.44
N ALA A 25 2.72 3.82 0.64
CA ALA A 25 3.33 2.65 0.00
C ALA A 25 4.41 3.07 -1.00
N VAL A 26 4.13 4.06 -1.85
CA VAL A 26 5.12 4.66 -2.76
C VAL A 26 6.34 5.16 -2.00
N SER A 27 6.12 5.95 -0.94
CA SER A 27 7.20 6.48 -0.11
C SER A 27 8.03 5.36 0.54
N LEU A 28 7.39 4.28 0.99
CA LEU A 28 8.08 3.13 1.59
C LEU A 28 8.93 2.38 0.55
N ILE A 29 8.43 2.19 -0.67
CA ILE A 29 9.16 1.48 -1.74
C ILE A 29 10.39 2.27 -2.16
N LEU A 30 10.25 3.59 -2.34
CA LEU A 30 11.34 4.47 -2.79
C LEU A 30 12.41 4.69 -1.72
N HIS A 31 12.00 4.90 -0.46
CA HIS A 31 12.93 5.27 0.61
C HIS A 31 13.33 4.12 1.54
N LYS A 32 12.76 2.91 1.34
CA LYS A 32 12.96 1.68 2.13
C LYS A 32 12.57 1.77 3.61
N ARG A 33 12.41 2.97 4.16
CA ARG A 33 11.99 3.24 5.55
C ARG A 33 11.21 4.55 5.62
N ILE A 34 10.11 4.54 6.38
CA ILE A 34 9.33 5.74 6.70
C ILE A 34 8.99 5.78 8.19
N ARG A 35 8.81 6.99 8.74
CA ARG A 35 8.31 7.18 10.11
C ARG A 35 6.83 7.57 10.06
N THR A 36 5.96 6.78 10.69
CA THR A 36 4.51 7.04 10.74
C THR A 36 3.92 6.58 12.08
N THR A 37 2.63 6.81 12.30
CA THR A 37 1.97 6.37 13.54
C THR A 37 1.74 4.86 13.54
N VAL A 38 1.73 4.24 14.72
CA VAL A 38 1.57 2.78 14.87
C VAL A 38 0.32 2.25 14.15
N ALA A 39 -0.81 2.97 14.27
CA ALA A 39 -2.06 2.60 13.61
C ALA A 39 -1.95 2.64 12.08
N LYS A 40 -1.25 3.65 11.52
CA LYS A 40 -1.01 3.76 10.07
C LYS A 40 -0.03 2.69 9.59
N ALA A 41 1.01 2.38 10.35
CA ALA A 41 1.97 1.35 10.02
C ALA A 41 1.32 -0.04 9.93
N LYS A 42 0.47 -0.40 10.93
CA LYS A 42 -0.27 -1.67 10.91
C LYS A 42 -1.21 -1.77 9.71
N ALA A 43 -1.90 -0.69 9.35
CA ALA A 43 -2.77 -0.65 8.16
C ALA A 43 -1.97 -0.71 6.84
N LEU A 44 -0.82 -0.03 6.78
CA LEU A 44 0.07 -0.04 5.62
C LEU A 44 0.62 -1.43 5.35
N LYS A 45 0.98 -2.18 6.40
CA LYS A 45 1.46 -3.57 6.28
C LYS A 45 0.50 -4.42 5.46
N THR A 46 -0.79 -4.43 5.83
CA THR A 46 -1.84 -5.17 5.11
C THR A 46 -2.02 -4.70 3.65
N PHE A 47 -1.71 -3.43 3.35
CA PHE A 47 -1.80 -2.90 2.00
C PHE A 47 -0.59 -3.23 1.13
N VAL A 48 0.62 -3.23 1.69
CA VAL A 48 1.88 -3.42 0.96
C VAL A 48 2.25 -4.89 0.76
N GLU A 49 1.94 -5.77 1.72
CA GLU A 49 2.25 -7.21 1.61
C GLU A 49 1.73 -7.86 0.31
N PRO A 50 0.48 -7.64 -0.13
CA PRO A 50 -0.01 -8.19 -1.40
C PRO A 50 0.74 -7.62 -2.62
N LEU A 51 1.20 -6.36 -2.57
CA LEU A 51 1.96 -5.75 -3.65
C LEU A 51 3.33 -6.42 -3.81
N ILE A 52 4.01 -6.69 -2.69
CA ILE A 52 5.28 -7.43 -2.67
C ILE A 52 5.08 -8.85 -3.18
N THR A 53 4.00 -9.52 -2.76
CA THR A 53 3.70 -10.87 -3.24
C THR A 53 3.50 -10.91 -4.75
N LYS A 54 2.83 -9.89 -5.32
CA LYS A 54 2.62 -9.79 -6.77
C LYS A 54 3.88 -9.42 -7.54
N SER A 55 4.82 -8.72 -6.93
CA SER A 55 6.06 -8.31 -7.61
C SER A 55 7.08 -9.43 -7.75
N LYS A 56 6.94 -10.53 -6.98
CA LYS A 56 7.79 -11.72 -7.12
C LYS A 56 7.70 -12.38 -8.50
N GLU A 57 6.57 -12.22 -9.18
CA GLU A 57 6.36 -12.70 -10.55
C GLU A 57 6.32 -11.52 -11.51
N ASP A 58 7.36 -11.37 -12.33
CA ASP A 58 7.42 -10.30 -13.32
C ASP A 58 6.55 -10.61 -14.55
N SER A 59 5.26 -10.36 -14.42
CA SER A 59 4.29 -10.40 -15.52
C SER A 59 3.70 -9.03 -15.81
N THR A 60 3.31 -8.80 -17.06
CA THR A 60 2.60 -7.57 -17.47
C THR A 60 1.29 -7.40 -16.71
N HIS A 61 0.61 -8.50 -16.38
CA HIS A 61 -0.61 -8.48 -15.57
C HIS A 61 -0.31 -8.02 -14.13
N SER A 62 0.71 -8.58 -13.48
CA SER A 62 1.15 -8.17 -12.14
C SER A 62 1.49 -6.68 -12.10
N ARG A 63 2.27 -6.18 -13.07
CA ARG A 63 2.61 -4.75 -13.18
C ARG A 63 1.37 -3.86 -13.32
N ARG A 64 0.37 -4.24 -14.13
CA ARG A 64 -0.89 -3.49 -14.28
C ARG A 64 -1.71 -3.46 -12.99
N VAL A 65 -1.79 -4.59 -12.27
CA VAL A 65 -2.52 -4.66 -10.99
C VAL A 65 -1.85 -3.75 -9.96
N VAL A 66 -0.54 -3.84 -9.78
CA VAL A 66 0.19 -2.98 -8.83
C VAL A 66 0.05 -1.50 -9.21
N PHE A 67 0.19 -1.17 -10.50
CA PHE A 67 0.04 0.20 -10.98
C PHE A 67 -1.34 0.79 -10.68
N SER A 68 -2.41 -0.02 -10.76
CA SER A 68 -3.77 0.42 -10.42
C SER A 68 -3.91 0.86 -8.94
N CYS A 69 -3.09 0.29 -8.05
CA CYS A 69 -3.12 0.55 -6.62
C CYS A 69 -2.32 1.80 -6.23
N ILE A 70 -1.08 1.94 -6.71
CA ILE A 70 -0.16 3.00 -6.27
C ILE A 70 0.01 4.15 -7.27
N LYS A 71 -0.30 3.94 -8.56
CA LYS A 71 -0.29 4.95 -9.64
C LYS A 71 1.03 5.69 -9.86
N ASP A 72 2.14 5.14 -9.39
CA ASP A 72 3.48 5.71 -9.56
C ASP A 72 4.35 4.77 -10.41
N LYS A 73 4.90 5.28 -11.51
CA LYS A 73 5.70 4.47 -12.45
C LYS A 73 7.07 4.10 -11.88
N VAL A 74 7.68 5.01 -11.13
CA VAL A 74 9.04 4.82 -10.57
C VAL A 74 9.00 3.78 -9.47
N ALA A 75 8.02 3.87 -8.57
CA ALA A 75 7.83 2.89 -7.51
C ALA A 75 7.47 1.50 -8.05
N VAL A 76 6.71 1.39 -9.14
CA VAL A 76 6.46 0.09 -9.79
C VAL A 76 7.75 -0.48 -10.37
N SER A 77 8.59 0.34 -11.01
CA SER A 77 9.87 -0.13 -11.55
C SER A 77 10.86 -0.56 -10.47
N GLU A 78 10.80 0.05 -9.28
CA GLU A 78 11.67 -0.29 -8.15
C GLU A 78 11.20 -1.54 -7.39
N LEU A 79 9.91 -1.90 -7.52
CA LEU A 79 9.29 -3.00 -6.78
C LEU A 79 9.42 -4.37 -7.49
N PHE A 80 9.54 -4.37 -8.81
CA PHE A 80 9.68 -5.55 -9.68
C PHE A 80 11.12 -5.71 -10.11
#